data_AF-A0A6S4UQ51-F1
#
_entry.id   AF-A0A6S4UQ51-F1
#
_cell.length_a   1.000
_cell.length_b   1.000
_cell.length_c   1.000
_cell.angle_alpha   90.00
_cell.angle_beta   90.00
_cell.angle_gamma   90.00
#
_symmetry.space_group_name_H-M   'P 1'
#
loop_
_entity.id
_entity.type
_entity.pdbx_description
1 polymer ?
#
loop_
_entity_poly.entity_id
_entity_poly.type
_entity_poly.pdbx_seq_one_letter_code
_entity_poly.pdbx_strand_id
1 'polypeptide(L)'
;MMGFLNWSYKMLIDKSFDLKENLLLNKTLKPLNQNELEELLRIQNLDVSEFSEADVREEIINPIIKILGYSKGEFSSVDREKHVRFLGKTSKYLDYSCTVFKENFWIIEAKKPLKKEHFGYKEFSQALEYSIHPEINASIIVLCDGLIIELFDRDENVESPLLSFKVNDLVKDFDNLRKILSPINIWFFYKRKVLKAIDKAFEKEFNQSRLNEFLASVDRRFDSKKSQILKNFQATKFEDKNYADKILDANLDEIVDIYFYFSHNLSALNNMNALLLEEFKKSKFPVIFKIFPDEYKLINEDYCSCALSFLLTLELHEKTIFWAPSWLKGDGNEGHVEVESLIKKLIKLMLNYFDDDLNRKLILIANNSWRRLSKILYVLSPELSKTSELKHLWTRVNSSEFSWEQILTSPKRNILIDVDNLALLQTRQFVREFSINDGYDFKTHSAKEFIKKLWELEQKALMSYPNYKELLDELDLGEILPTECIGVSYDYLGHIALCILKRIPKWEKYLVDHHKKELIELGILESWAAKEILDKFDIKFDKIKRDEILSERFFFGDSETQNFLSKSYYY
;
A
#
# COMPACT_ATOMS: atom_id res chain seq x y z
N MET A 1 15.67 19.23 16.26
CA MET A 1 14.41 19.98 16.42
C MET A 1 13.55 19.21 17.42
N MET A 2 13.89 19.38 18.70
CA MET A 2 13.22 18.79 19.85
C MET A 2 12.23 19.81 20.37
N GLY A 3 10.98 19.42 20.56
CA GLY A 3 10.01 20.27 21.24
C GLY A 3 8.57 20.06 20.79
N PHE A 4 8.01 18.88 21.04
CA PHE A 4 6.56 18.68 21.24
C PHE A 4 6.39 17.28 21.84
N LEU A 5 6.33 17.20 23.17
CA LEU A 5 5.78 16.07 23.96
C LEU A 5 5.91 16.44 25.45
N ASN A 6 5.33 17.57 25.83
CA ASN A 6 4.90 17.77 27.21
C ASN A 6 3.39 17.80 27.11
N TRP A 7 2.71 16.78 27.65
CA TRP A 7 1.35 16.81 28.19
C TRP A 7 1.15 15.53 29.00
N SER A 8 0.65 15.68 30.22
CA SER A 8 0.46 14.64 31.21
C SER A 8 -0.63 13.65 30.79
N TYR A 9 -0.24 12.53 30.18
CA TYR A 9 -1.10 11.35 29.98
C TYR A 9 -0.65 10.22 30.90
N LYS A 10 -1.36 10.06 32.02
CA LYS A 10 -1.32 8.86 32.87
C LYS A 10 -2.61 8.10 32.54
N MET A 11 -2.49 6.86 32.08
CA MET A 11 -3.54 5.93 31.66
C MET A 11 -4.08 6.12 30.23
N LEU A 12 -3.57 5.28 29.33
CA LEU A 12 -4.22 4.61 28.18
C LEU A 12 -3.17 4.00 27.24
N ILE A 13 -1.94 4.51 27.32
CA ILE A 13 -0.74 3.91 26.73
C ILE A 13 0.11 3.44 27.91
N ASP A 14 0.18 2.14 28.09
CA ASP A 14 0.99 1.54 29.12
C ASP A 14 2.47 1.82 28.79
N LYS A 15 3.18 2.50 29.72
CA LYS A 15 4.59 2.88 29.55
C LYS A 15 5.53 1.67 29.44
N SER A 16 5.03 0.46 29.73
CA SER A 16 5.75 -0.79 29.60
C SER A 16 5.87 -1.31 28.15
N PHE A 17 4.99 -0.87 27.24
CA PHE A 17 4.99 -1.35 25.86
C PHE A 17 5.95 -0.55 24.97
N ASP A 18 6.68 -1.26 24.11
CA ASP A 18 7.51 -0.64 23.08
C ASP A 18 6.65 0.22 22.13
N LEU A 19 7.22 1.32 21.63
CA LEU A 19 6.55 2.21 20.68
C LEU A 19 6.05 1.44 19.46
N LYS A 20 6.82 0.46 18.98
CA LYS A 20 6.45 -0.39 17.86
C LYS A 20 5.18 -1.21 18.13
N GLU A 21 5.10 -1.85 19.29
CA GLU A 21 3.92 -2.63 19.69
C GLU A 21 2.69 -1.72 19.83
N ASN A 22 2.86 -0.54 20.40
CA ASN A 22 1.80 0.45 20.50
C ASN A 22 1.26 0.88 19.14
N LEU A 23 2.11 1.05 18.13
CA LEU A 23 1.70 1.40 16.77
C LEU A 23 1.06 0.21 16.04
N LEU A 24 1.48 -1.03 16.32
CA LEU A 24 0.86 -2.23 15.74
C LEU A 24 -0.49 -2.59 16.36
N LEU A 25 -0.72 -2.15 17.59
CA LEU A 25 -1.90 -2.48 18.37
C LEU A 25 -2.76 -1.26 18.65
N ASN A 26 -2.79 -0.23 17.80
CA ASN A 26 -3.73 0.89 17.90
C ASN A 26 -4.03 1.49 16.52
N LYS A 27 -5.14 2.23 16.41
CA LYS A 27 -5.46 3.07 15.26
C LYS A 27 -5.62 4.52 15.66
N THR A 28 -5.17 5.41 14.77
CA THR A 28 -5.57 6.81 14.83
C THR A 28 -7.07 6.93 14.61
N LEU A 29 -7.69 7.82 15.37
CA LEU A 29 -9.10 8.15 15.18
C LEU A 29 -9.25 8.99 13.92
N LYS A 30 -10.24 8.64 13.09
CA LYS A 30 -10.70 9.56 12.04
C LYS A 30 -11.35 10.78 12.70
N PRO A 31 -11.18 12.01 12.17
CA PRO A 31 -11.93 13.16 12.65
C PRO A 31 -13.44 12.88 12.59
N LEU A 32 -14.19 13.40 13.56
CA LEU A 32 -15.66 13.34 13.52
C LEU A 32 -16.15 14.21 12.36
N ASN A 33 -17.17 13.72 11.65
CA ASN A 33 -17.83 14.53 10.63
C ASN A 33 -18.80 15.54 11.28
N GLN A 34 -19.25 16.51 10.48
CA GLN A 34 -20.11 17.60 10.97
C GLN A 34 -21.41 17.09 11.61
N ASN A 35 -22.05 16.08 11.01
CA ASN A 35 -23.31 15.52 11.53
C ASN A 35 -23.08 14.79 12.86
N GLU A 36 -21.96 14.08 13.00
CA GLU A 36 -21.57 13.43 14.26
C GLU A 36 -21.33 14.46 15.36
N LEU A 37 -20.64 15.57 15.05
CA LEU A 37 -20.40 16.65 15.99
C LEU A 37 -21.70 17.33 16.44
N GLU A 38 -22.61 17.61 15.50
CA GLU A 38 -23.93 18.19 15.78
C GLU A 38 -24.76 17.27 16.69
N GLU A 39 -24.73 15.96 16.43
CA GLU A 39 -25.45 15.00 17.26
C GLU A 39 -24.86 14.89 18.67
N LEU A 40 -23.53 14.92 18.82
CA LEU A 40 -22.90 14.98 20.15
C LEU A 40 -23.24 16.28 20.89
N LEU A 41 -23.29 17.42 20.19
CA LEU A 41 -23.71 18.70 20.76
C LEU A 41 -25.19 18.67 21.17
N ARG A 42 -26.06 18.02 20.38
CA ARG A 42 -27.46 17.83 20.76
C ARG A 42 -27.55 17.08 22.09
N ILE A 43 -26.86 15.93 22.19
CA ILE A 43 -26.85 15.09 23.39
C ILE A 43 -26.31 15.86 24.60
N GLN A 44 -25.20 16.58 24.44
CA GLN A 44 -24.57 17.37 25.48
C GLN A 44 -25.51 18.43 26.10
N ASN A 45 -26.45 18.94 25.32
CA ASN A 45 -27.38 19.99 25.73
C ASN A 45 -28.77 19.48 26.13
N LEU A 46 -28.98 18.16 26.21
CA LEU A 46 -30.26 17.60 26.65
C LEU A 46 -30.52 17.90 28.12
N ASP A 47 -31.74 18.32 28.45
CA ASP A 47 -32.22 18.33 29.82
C ASP A 47 -32.74 16.95 30.19
N VAL A 48 -31.96 16.23 30.99
CA VAL A 48 -32.24 14.84 31.37
C VAL A 48 -33.01 14.71 32.69
N SER A 49 -33.46 15.81 33.31
CA SER A 49 -34.00 15.77 34.68
C SER A 49 -35.20 14.81 34.85
N GLU A 50 -36.03 14.68 33.82
CA GLU A 50 -37.23 13.84 33.78
C GLU A 50 -37.03 12.53 32.99
N PHE A 51 -35.80 12.21 32.56
CA PHE A 51 -35.55 11.04 31.74
C PHE A 51 -35.76 9.74 32.52
N SER A 52 -36.48 8.81 31.90
CA SER A 52 -36.48 7.41 32.29
C SER A 52 -35.22 6.69 31.80
N GLU A 53 -34.99 5.47 32.28
CA GLU A 53 -33.90 4.61 31.78
C GLU A 53 -34.07 4.30 30.27
N ALA A 54 -35.31 4.22 29.79
CA ALA A 54 -35.57 4.04 28.36
C ALA A 54 -35.20 5.29 27.54
N ASP A 55 -35.42 6.49 28.08
CA ASP A 55 -35.06 7.74 27.41
C ASP A 55 -33.54 7.89 27.34
N VAL A 56 -32.80 7.57 28.41
CA VAL A 56 -31.32 7.54 28.41
C VAL A 56 -30.79 6.55 27.35
N ARG A 57 -31.43 5.38 27.21
CA ARG A 57 -31.05 4.40 26.18
C ARG A 57 -31.21 4.95 24.76
N GLU A 58 -32.38 5.49 24.42
CA GLU A 58 -32.65 5.87 23.04
C GLU A 58 -32.11 7.25 22.65
N GLU A 59 -32.12 8.25 23.55
CA GLU A 59 -31.74 9.63 23.23
C GLU A 59 -30.25 9.92 23.39
N ILE A 60 -29.54 9.13 24.22
CA ILE A 60 -28.13 9.37 24.58
C ILE A 60 -27.26 8.20 24.14
N ILE A 61 -27.50 7.00 24.69
CA ILE A 61 -26.61 5.85 24.49
C ILE A 61 -26.64 5.37 23.03
N ASN A 62 -27.82 5.22 22.45
CA ASN A 62 -27.97 4.70 21.10
C ASN A 62 -27.29 5.59 20.03
N PRO A 63 -27.45 6.93 20.04
CA PRO A 63 -26.67 7.82 19.19
C PRO A 63 -25.15 7.70 19.40
N ILE A 64 -24.69 7.65 20.66
CA ILE A 64 -23.26 7.46 20.97
C ILE A 64 -22.72 6.17 20.34
N ILE A 65 -23.44 5.06 20.48
CA ILE A 65 -23.06 3.75 19.91
C ILE A 65 -22.98 3.82 18.38
N LYS A 66 -23.90 4.52 17.72
CA LYS A 66 -23.87 4.72 16.26
C LYS A 66 -22.64 5.53 15.84
N ILE A 67 -22.35 6.63 16.53
CA ILE A 67 -21.17 7.49 16.24
C ILE A 67 -19.85 6.73 16.53
N LEU A 68 -19.84 5.82 17.52
CA LEU A 68 -18.70 4.92 17.74
C LEU A 68 -18.47 3.94 16.59
N GLY A 69 -19.47 3.70 15.73
CA GLY A 69 -19.38 2.84 14.54
C GLY A 69 -20.01 1.46 14.71
N TYR A 70 -21.01 1.31 15.59
CA TYR A 70 -21.72 0.04 15.79
C TYR A 70 -23.13 0.07 15.17
N SER A 71 -23.44 -0.97 14.40
CA SER A 71 -24.71 -1.12 13.69
C SER A 71 -25.13 -2.59 13.63
N LYS A 72 -26.41 -2.87 13.89
CA LYS A 72 -26.92 -4.25 13.96
C LYS A 72 -26.69 -5.01 12.66
N GLY A 73 -26.11 -6.20 12.76
CA GLY A 73 -25.90 -7.10 11.62
C GLY A 73 -24.63 -6.81 10.81
N GLU A 74 -23.87 -5.78 11.18
CA GLU A 74 -22.56 -5.48 10.58
C GLU A 74 -21.43 -6.22 11.29
N PHE A 75 -20.20 -6.03 10.79
CA PHE A 75 -18.98 -6.56 11.41
C PHE A 75 -18.81 -6.08 12.86
N SER A 76 -19.11 -4.80 13.11
CA SER A 76 -19.25 -4.20 14.43
C SER A 76 -20.72 -4.06 14.77
N SER A 77 -21.28 -5.09 15.42
CA SER A 77 -22.71 -5.17 15.71
C SER A 77 -23.03 -4.84 17.16
N VAL A 78 -24.24 -4.34 17.40
CA VAL A 78 -24.80 -4.14 18.73
C VAL A 78 -26.07 -4.95 18.90
N ASP A 79 -26.11 -5.75 19.96
CA ASP A 79 -27.30 -6.49 20.39
C ASP A 79 -27.95 -5.74 21.55
N ARG A 80 -29.23 -5.39 21.39
CA ARG A 80 -30.05 -4.77 22.44
C ARG A 80 -30.79 -5.84 23.23
N GLU A 81 -30.97 -5.59 24.53
CA GLU A 81 -31.77 -6.44 25.42
C GLU A 81 -31.36 -7.92 25.32
N LYS A 82 -30.04 -8.17 25.37
CA LYS A 82 -29.50 -9.53 25.22
C LYS A 82 -29.93 -10.38 26.40
N HIS A 83 -30.69 -11.45 26.10
CA HIS A 83 -31.18 -12.40 27.10
C HIS A 83 -30.05 -13.29 27.59
N VAL A 84 -29.86 -13.34 28.91
CA VAL A 84 -28.94 -14.27 29.56
C VAL A 84 -29.58 -14.93 30.77
N ARG A 85 -29.10 -16.13 31.10
CA ARG A 85 -29.66 -16.96 32.17
C ARG A 85 -28.59 -17.23 33.21
N PHE A 86 -28.94 -17.00 34.48
CA PHE A 86 -28.12 -17.38 35.61
C PHE A 86 -28.81 -18.49 36.40
N LEU A 87 -28.04 -19.18 37.24
CA LEU A 87 -28.60 -20.16 38.17
C LEU A 87 -29.70 -19.50 39.01
N GLY A 88 -30.94 -19.96 38.86
CA GLY A 88 -32.11 -19.43 39.57
C GLY A 88 -32.69 -18.12 39.05
N LYS A 89 -32.10 -17.47 38.02
CA LYS A 89 -32.66 -16.28 37.36
C LYS A 89 -32.76 -16.53 35.85
N THR A 90 -33.97 -16.77 35.38
CA THR A 90 -34.24 -17.21 34.00
C THR A 90 -34.44 -16.08 32.99
N SER A 91 -34.61 -14.84 33.46
CA SER A 91 -34.88 -13.68 32.61
C SER A 91 -34.10 -12.47 33.10
N LYS A 92 -32.87 -12.32 32.63
CA LYS A 92 -32.12 -11.07 32.72
C LYS A 92 -31.79 -10.57 31.31
N TYR A 93 -31.82 -9.25 31.15
CA TYR A 93 -31.62 -8.56 29.89
C TYR A 93 -30.57 -7.47 30.09
N LEU A 94 -29.55 -7.50 29.26
CA LEU A 94 -28.52 -6.46 29.19
C LEU A 94 -28.93 -5.41 28.15
N ASP A 95 -28.77 -4.12 28.47
CA ASP A 95 -29.21 -3.03 27.60
C ASP A 95 -28.52 -3.07 26.23
N TYR A 96 -27.18 -3.02 26.20
CA TYR A 96 -26.43 -3.22 24.97
C TYR A 96 -25.19 -4.08 25.16
N SER A 97 -24.99 -5.00 24.22
CA SER A 97 -23.79 -5.81 24.05
C SER A 97 -23.16 -5.48 22.71
N CYS A 98 -21.95 -4.93 22.72
CA CYS A 98 -21.25 -4.52 21.52
C CYS A 98 -20.23 -5.58 21.10
N THR A 99 -20.30 -5.97 19.84
CA THR A 99 -19.53 -7.07 19.26
C THR A 99 -18.67 -6.59 18.11
N VAL A 100 -17.52 -7.24 17.92
CA VAL A 100 -16.63 -7.05 16.77
C VAL A 100 -16.25 -8.45 16.28
N PHE A 101 -16.37 -8.74 14.99
CA PHE A 101 -16.23 -10.12 14.47
C PHE A 101 -17.15 -11.15 15.18
N LYS A 102 -18.31 -10.71 15.67
CA LYS A 102 -19.29 -11.51 16.45
C LYS A 102 -18.83 -11.94 17.85
N GLU A 103 -17.69 -11.46 18.33
CA GLU A 103 -17.24 -11.63 19.71
C GLU A 103 -17.64 -10.41 20.53
N ASN A 104 -18.19 -10.59 21.74
CA ASN A 104 -18.49 -9.44 22.60
C ASN A 104 -17.21 -8.94 23.25
N PHE A 105 -16.97 -7.63 23.16
CA PHE A 105 -15.81 -7.00 23.79
C PHE A 105 -16.19 -6.13 24.97
N TRP A 106 -17.35 -5.46 24.88
CA TRP A 106 -17.80 -4.50 25.88
C TRP A 106 -19.32 -4.43 25.95
N ILE A 107 -19.82 -3.94 27.09
CA ILE A 107 -21.24 -3.79 27.37
C ILE A 107 -21.52 -2.39 27.92
N ILE A 108 -22.76 -1.95 27.79
CA ILE A 108 -23.26 -0.77 28.50
C ILE A 108 -24.52 -1.12 29.27
N GLU A 109 -24.63 -0.56 30.48
CA GLU A 109 -25.80 -0.64 31.33
C GLU A 109 -26.31 0.79 31.57
N ALA A 110 -27.56 1.03 31.19
CA ALA A 110 -28.22 2.30 31.38
C ALA A 110 -28.81 2.40 32.79
N LYS A 111 -28.88 3.61 33.32
CA LYS A 111 -29.61 3.92 34.55
C LYS A 111 -30.42 5.20 34.35
N LYS A 112 -31.43 5.41 35.17
CA LYS A 112 -32.06 6.73 35.30
C LYS A 112 -31.06 7.73 35.95
N PRO A 113 -31.13 9.04 35.64
CA PRO A 113 -30.26 10.05 36.22
C PRO A 113 -30.22 10.00 37.75
N LEU A 114 -29.05 9.74 38.33
CA LEU A 114 -28.91 9.49 39.78
C LEU A 114 -28.59 10.76 40.60
N LYS A 115 -28.28 11.88 39.93
CA LYS A 115 -27.82 13.16 40.54
C LYS A 115 -26.65 12.95 41.52
N LYS A 116 -25.74 12.03 41.20
CA LYS A 116 -24.49 11.74 41.93
C LYS A 116 -23.29 12.03 41.04
N GLU A 117 -22.10 12.13 41.63
CA GLU A 117 -20.86 12.32 40.86
C GLU A 117 -20.27 11.03 40.30
N HIS A 118 -20.62 9.87 40.88
CA HIS A 118 -20.10 8.56 40.48
C HIS A 118 -21.17 7.48 40.66
N PHE A 119 -21.05 6.37 39.92
CA PHE A 119 -21.89 5.19 40.14
C PHE A 119 -21.51 4.48 41.45
N GLY A 120 -22.52 3.90 42.10
CA GLY A 120 -22.31 3.10 43.31
C GLY A 120 -22.10 1.62 43.02
N TYR A 121 -21.75 0.86 44.06
CA TYR A 121 -21.60 -0.59 43.99
C TYR A 121 -22.84 -1.29 43.44
N LYS A 122 -24.05 -0.82 43.79
CA LYS A 122 -25.31 -1.46 43.37
C LYS A 122 -25.49 -1.42 41.85
N GLU A 123 -25.21 -0.28 41.24
CA GLU A 123 -25.32 -0.10 39.80
C GLU A 123 -24.20 -0.86 39.08
N PHE A 124 -22.97 -0.77 39.58
CA PHE A 124 -21.83 -1.48 39.02
C PHE A 124 -21.95 -3.01 39.12
N SER A 125 -22.40 -3.55 40.25
CA SER A 125 -22.51 -5.01 40.47
C SER A 125 -23.46 -5.66 39.47
N GLN A 126 -24.52 -4.96 39.05
CA GLN A 126 -25.45 -5.45 38.03
C GLN A 126 -24.75 -5.62 36.68
N ALA A 127 -24.01 -4.62 36.23
CA ALA A 127 -23.26 -4.68 34.97
C ALA A 127 -22.09 -5.68 35.05
N LEU A 128 -21.43 -5.77 36.20
CA LEU A 128 -20.37 -6.75 36.45
C LEU A 128 -20.89 -8.19 36.31
N GLU A 129 -22.05 -8.52 36.87
CA GLU A 129 -22.67 -9.84 36.72
C GLU A 129 -22.89 -10.20 35.23
N TYR A 130 -23.33 -9.24 34.41
CA TYR A 130 -23.47 -9.47 32.96
C TYR A 130 -22.11 -9.72 32.29
N SER A 131 -21.11 -8.90 32.62
CA SER A 131 -19.80 -8.96 31.98
C SER A 131 -19.10 -10.32 32.16
N ILE A 132 -19.32 -11.01 33.28
CA ILE A 132 -18.70 -12.31 33.58
C ILE A 132 -19.46 -13.50 32.99
N HIS A 133 -20.66 -13.30 32.46
CA HIS A 133 -21.46 -14.39 31.90
C HIS A 133 -20.73 -14.99 30.67
N PRO A 134 -20.58 -16.32 30.53
CA PRO A 134 -19.78 -16.92 29.46
C PRO A 134 -20.19 -16.55 28.03
N GLU A 135 -21.49 -16.32 27.80
CA GLU A 135 -22.00 -15.89 26.48
C GLU A 135 -21.75 -14.40 26.17
N ILE A 136 -21.39 -13.61 27.18
CA ILE A 136 -21.03 -12.20 27.06
C ILE A 136 -19.51 -12.08 27.16
N ASN A 137 -18.94 -12.41 28.31
CA ASN A 137 -17.51 -12.34 28.64
C ASN A 137 -16.85 -11.02 28.21
N ALA A 138 -17.53 -9.92 28.47
CA ALA A 138 -17.06 -8.59 28.12
C ALA A 138 -15.98 -8.13 29.11
N SER A 139 -14.90 -7.58 28.56
CA SER A 139 -13.79 -7.05 29.35
C SER A 139 -14.07 -5.63 29.86
N ILE A 140 -14.77 -4.84 29.06
CA ILE A 140 -15.08 -3.45 29.37
C ILE A 140 -16.55 -3.30 29.74
N ILE A 141 -16.79 -2.57 30.82
CA ILE A 141 -18.10 -2.23 31.34
C ILE A 141 -18.28 -0.73 31.24
N VAL A 142 -19.39 -0.29 30.65
CA VAL A 142 -19.77 1.12 30.60
C VAL A 142 -21.07 1.32 31.38
N LEU A 143 -21.10 2.34 32.23
CA LEU A 143 -22.31 2.79 32.93
C LEU A 143 -22.66 4.18 32.43
N CYS A 144 -23.95 4.42 32.16
CA CYS A 144 -24.45 5.73 31.77
C CYS A 144 -25.83 6.00 32.37
N ASP A 145 -25.99 7.16 32.99
CA ASP A 145 -27.26 7.60 33.58
C ASP A 145 -27.84 8.85 32.90
N GLY A 146 -27.26 9.24 31.77
CA GLY A 146 -27.57 10.47 31.05
C GLY A 146 -26.88 11.73 31.58
N LEU A 147 -26.31 11.71 32.80
CA LEU A 147 -25.50 12.80 33.34
C LEU A 147 -24.00 12.47 33.30
N ILE A 148 -23.65 11.20 33.52
CA ILE A 148 -22.26 10.73 33.64
C ILE A 148 -22.07 9.46 32.82
N ILE A 149 -20.89 9.31 32.23
CA ILE A 149 -20.42 8.10 31.59
C ILE A 149 -19.18 7.62 32.35
N GLU A 150 -19.20 6.38 32.83
CA GLU A 150 -18.06 5.73 33.49
C GLU A 150 -17.72 4.41 32.80
N LEU A 151 -16.45 4.21 32.46
CA LEU A 151 -15.92 3.02 31.80
C LEU A 151 -14.92 2.32 32.71
N PHE A 152 -15.08 1.01 32.89
CA PHE A 152 -14.24 0.17 33.74
C PHE A 152 -13.63 -0.97 32.92
N ASP A 153 -12.38 -1.35 33.20
CA ASP A 153 -11.82 -2.63 32.77
C ASP A 153 -11.97 -3.65 33.90
N ARG A 154 -12.87 -4.60 33.68
CA ARG A 154 -13.23 -5.66 34.62
C ARG A 154 -12.03 -6.43 35.15
N ASP A 155 -11.02 -6.65 34.31
CA ASP A 155 -9.90 -7.52 34.66
C ASP A 155 -8.67 -6.73 35.16
N GLU A 156 -8.66 -5.40 35.05
CA GLU A 156 -7.57 -4.54 35.51
C GLU A 156 -7.93 -3.79 36.80
N ASN A 157 -9.03 -3.03 36.82
CA ASN A 157 -9.45 -2.27 37.99
C ASN A 157 -10.96 -2.00 37.99
N VAL A 158 -11.62 -2.44 39.05
CA VAL A 158 -13.08 -2.29 39.27
C VAL A 158 -13.46 -1.27 40.34
N GLU A 159 -12.47 -0.69 41.03
CA GLU A 159 -12.71 0.33 42.07
C GLU A 159 -12.70 1.74 41.47
N SER A 160 -11.86 1.96 40.46
CA SER A 160 -11.74 3.24 39.78
C SER A 160 -12.00 3.08 38.28
N PRO A 161 -12.82 3.95 37.66
CA PRO A 161 -13.05 3.88 36.22
C PRO A 161 -11.77 4.23 35.44
N LEU A 162 -11.58 3.57 34.30
CA LEU A 162 -10.57 3.90 33.30
C LEU A 162 -10.85 5.27 32.65
N LEU A 163 -12.14 5.62 32.51
CA LEU A 163 -12.60 6.92 32.00
C LEU A 163 -13.90 7.30 32.71
N SER A 164 -13.99 8.54 33.20
CA SER A 164 -15.21 9.09 33.80
C SER A 164 -15.34 10.56 33.39
N PHE A 165 -16.48 10.94 32.85
CA PHE A 165 -16.78 12.32 32.45
C PHE A 165 -18.29 12.59 32.45
N LYS A 166 -18.67 13.86 32.52
CA LYS A 166 -20.07 14.29 32.46
C LYS A 166 -20.53 14.35 31.01
N VAL A 167 -21.79 14.00 30.75
CA VAL A 167 -22.41 14.14 29.41
C VAL A 167 -22.38 15.58 28.92
N ASN A 168 -22.39 16.57 29.82
CA ASN A 168 -22.21 17.99 29.48
C ASN A 168 -20.81 18.33 28.92
N ASP A 169 -19.83 17.44 29.06
CA ASP A 169 -18.49 17.56 28.48
C ASP A 169 -18.29 16.56 27.30
N LEU A 170 -19.37 15.94 26.81
CA LEU A 170 -19.31 14.83 25.86
C LEU A 170 -18.46 15.16 24.63
N VAL A 171 -18.67 16.30 23.96
CA VAL A 171 -17.91 16.62 22.73
C VAL A 171 -16.40 16.71 23.00
N LYS A 172 -16.01 17.24 24.15
CA LYS A 172 -14.61 17.38 24.55
C LYS A 172 -13.95 16.03 24.83
N ASP A 173 -14.68 15.14 25.52
CA ASP A 173 -14.11 13.87 26.01
C ASP A 173 -14.44 12.66 25.11
N PHE A 174 -15.24 12.83 24.07
CA PHE A 174 -15.69 11.74 23.19
C PHE A 174 -14.53 11.00 22.52
N ASP A 175 -13.47 11.69 22.11
CA ASP A 175 -12.30 11.03 21.52
C ASP A 175 -11.60 10.10 22.51
N ASN A 176 -11.65 10.36 23.83
CA ASN A 176 -11.14 9.43 24.83
C ASN A 176 -11.97 8.14 24.88
N LEU A 177 -13.29 8.25 24.69
CA LEU A 177 -14.17 7.10 24.55
C LEU A 177 -13.86 6.32 23.27
N ARG A 178 -13.71 7.01 22.13
CA ARG A 178 -13.42 6.40 20.82
C ARG A 178 -12.08 5.65 20.80
N LYS A 179 -11.05 6.16 21.49
CA LYS A 179 -9.74 5.49 21.61
C LYS A 179 -9.84 4.09 22.22
N ILE A 180 -10.87 3.83 23.02
CA ILE A 180 -11.08 2.54 23.67
C ILE A 180 -12.15 1.74 22.92
N LEU A 181 -13.32 2.36 22.70
CA LEU A 181 -14.54 1.65 22.31
C LEU A 181 -14.78 1.60 20.81
N SER A 182 -14.06 2.34 19.97
CA SER A 182 -14.26 2.20 18.51
C SER A 182 -13.93 0.76 18.07
N PRO A 183 -14.64 0.19 17.07
CA PRO A 183 -14.59 -1.24 16.75
C PRO A 183 -13.18 -1.83 16.59
N ILE A 184 -12.31 -1.14 15.86
CA ILE A 184 -10.94 -1.63 15.63
C ILE A 184 -10.07 -1.44 16.88
N ASN A 185 -10.24 -0.33 17.62
CA ASN A 185 -9.44 -0.09 18.82
C ASN A 185 -9.82 -1.03 19.97
N ILE A 186 -11.09 -1.41 20.14
CA ILE A 186 -11.47 -2.38 21.16
C ILE A 186 -10.94 -3.79 20.83
N TRP A 187 -10.88 -4.13 19.54
CA TRP A 187 -10.25 -5.37 19.10
C TRP A 187 -8.76 -5.38 19.42
N PHE A 188 -8.06 -4.27 19.20
CA PHE A 188 -6.65 -4.15 19.58
C PHE A 188 -6.44 -4.09 21.09
N PHE A 189 -7.34 -3.46 21.84
CA PHE A 189 -7.35 -3.48 23.29
C PHE A 189 -7.32 -4.91 23.83
N TYR A 190 -8.15 -5.79 23.28
CA TYR A 190 -8.14 -7.20 23.65
C TYR A 190 -6.81 -7.91 23.33
N LYS A 191 -6.18 -7.60 22.19
CA LYS A 191 -4.85 -8.16 21.87
C LYS A 191 -3.78 -7.73 22.88
N ARG A 192 -3.76 -6.45 23.28
CA ARG A 192 -2.85 -5.96 24.33
C ARG A 192 -3.06 -6.69 25.65
N LYS A 193 -4.32 -6.99 25.98
CA LYS A 193 -4.67 -7.73 27.19
C LYS A 193 -4.18 -9.18 27.18
N VAL A 194 -4.22 -9.85 26.03
CA VAL A 194 -3.62 -11.19 25.88
C VAL A 194 -2.12 -11.14 26.19
N LEU A 195 -1.40 -10.12 25.71
CA LEU A 195 0.01 -9.93 26.02
C LEU A 195 0.24 -9.70 27.53
N LYS A 196 -0.50 -8.79 28.15
CA LYS A 196 -0.44 -8.58 29.61
C LYS A 196 -0.72 -9.85 30.41
N ALA A 197 -1.65 -10.70 29.95
CA ALA A 197 -1.97 -11.96 30.61
C ALA A 197 -0.82 -12.97 30.51
N ILE A 198 -0.10 -13.00 29.39
CA ILE A 198 1.13 -13.76 29.24
C ILE A 198 2.18 -13.23 30.23
N ASP A 199 2.41 -11.92 30.27
CA ASP A 199 3.38 -11.31 31.20
C ASP A 199 3.07 -11.71 32.65
N LYS A 200 1.81 -11.52 33.08
CA LYS A 200 1.36 -11.86 34.43
C LYS A 200 1.52 -13.35 34.76
N ALA A 201 1.24 -14.24 33.80
CA ALA A 201 1.34 -15.68 34.01
C ALA A 201 2.80 -16.16 34.16
N PHE A 202 3.74 -15.50 33.47
CA PHE A 202 5.14 -15.92 33.41
C PHE A 202 6.10 -15.06 34.24
N GLU A 203 5.67 -13.91 34.80
CA GLU A 203 6.52 -13.00 35.56
C GLU A 203 7.27 -13.68 36.73
N LYS A 204 6.67 -14.72 37.32
CA LYS A 204 7.25 -15.50 38.42
C LYS A 204 7.58 -16.95 38.04
N GLU A 205 7.48 -17.31 36.75
CA GLU A 205 7.86 -18.64 36.30
C GLU A 205 9.38 -18.83 36.39
N PHE A 206 9.81 -19.95 36.96
CA PHE A 206 11.23 -20.28 37.16
C PHE A 206 11.66 -21.51 36.37
N ASN A 207 10.71 -22.24 35.76
CA ASN A 207 10.96 -23.45 35.00
C ASN A 207 10.95 -23.18 33.49
N GLN A 208 12.15 -23.16 32.90
CA GLN A 208 12.33 -22.95 31.45
C GLN A 208 11.63 -24.02 30.58
N SER A 209 11.53 -25.28 31.03
CA SER A 209 10.87 -26.34 30.25
C SER A 209 9.39 -26.03 30.05
N ARG A 210 8.71 -25.54 31.08
CA ARG A 210 7.28 -25.18 31.01
C ARG A 210 7.04 -24.00 30.07
N LEU A 211 7.93 -23.02 30.07
CA LEU A 211 7.87 -21.91 29.10
C LEU A 211 7.98 -22.44 27.67
N ASN A 212 8.93 -23.33 27.39
CA ASN A 212 9.10 -23.92 26.06
C ASN A 212 7.88 -24.75 25.63
N GLU A 213 7.29 -25.53 26.55
CA GLU A 213 6.05 -26.29 26.30
C GLU A 213 4.84 -25.39 26.02
N PHE A 214 4.76 -24.25 26.69
CA PHE A 214 3.74 -23.23 26.43
C PHE A 214 3.92 -22.59 25.06
N LEU A 215 5.15 -22.18 24.69
CA LEU A 215 5.44 -21.63 23.37
C LEU A 215 5.04 -22.61 22.25
N ALA A 216 5.44 -23.87 22.36
CA ALA A 216 5.05 -24.90 21.38
C ALA A 216 3.52 -25.11 21.34
N SER A 217 2.83 -24.92 22.46
CA SER A 217 1.36 -24.98 22.51
C SER A 217 0.72 -23.76 21.82
N VAL A 218 1.26 -22.57 22.04
CA VAL A 218 0.83 -21.31 21.41
C VAL A 218 1.03 -21.37 19.90
N ASP A 219 2.20 -21.80 19.43
CA ASP A 219 2.51 -21.91 17.99
C ASP A 219 1.53 -22.85 17.28
N ARG A 220 1.30 -24.04 17.85
CA ARG A 220 0.30 -25.00 17.33
C ARG A 220 -1.11 -24.40 17.26
N ARG A 221 -1.49 -23.57 18.24
CA ARG A 221 -2.79 -22.87 18.21
C ARG A 221 -2.82 -21.85 17.08
N PHE A 222 -1.80 -21.02 16.90
CA PHE A 222 -1.75 -20.07 15.79
C PHE A 222 -1.76 -20.74 14.42
N ASP A 223 -0.98 -21.81 14.24
CA ASP A 223 -0.96 -22.60 13.02
C ASP A 223 -2.35 -23.14 12.68
N SER A 224 -3.09 -23.66 13.67
CA SER A 224 -4.47 -24.13 13.47
C SER A 224 -5.44 -23.02 13.06
N LYS A 225 -5.14 -21.75 13.38
CA LYS A 225 -5.99 -20.60 13.04
C LYS A 225 -5.69 -20.00 11.68
N LYS A 226 -4.51 -20.25 11.09
CA LYS A 226 -4.13 -19.74 9.75
C LYS A 226 -5.21 -20.03 8.69
N SER A 227 -5.74 -21.25 8.68
CA SER A 227 -6.81 -21.64 7.74
C SER A 227 -8.11 -20.86 7.95
N GLN A 228 -8.48 -20.56 9.20
CA GLN A 228 -9.65 -19.74 9.48
C GLN A 228 -9.42 -18.27 9.11
N ILE A 229 -8.23 -17.73 9.36
CA ILE A 229 -7.84 -16.38 8.94
C ILE A 229 -7.94 -16.26 7.42
N LEU A 230 -7.44 -17.25 6.67
CA LEU A 230 -7.55 -17.28 5.21
C LEU A 230 -9.01 -17.28 4.73
N LYS A 231 -9.87 -18.11 5.35
CA LYS A 231 -11.31 -18.11 5.05
C LYS A 231 -11.96 -16.75 5.33
N ASN A 232 -11.62 -16.13 6.46
CA ASN A 232 -12.10 -14.80 6.81
C ASN A 232 -11.63 -13.76 5.78
N PHE A 233 -10.36 -13.80 5.39
CA PHE A 233 -9.78 -12.93 4.36
C PHE A 233 -10.54 -13.05 3.02
N GLN A 234 -10.77 -14.28 2.56
CA GLN A 234 -11.51 -14.56 1.32
C GLN A 234 -12.97 -14.07 1.36
N ALA A 235 -13.62 -14.18 2.52
CA ALA A 235 -15.00 -13.72 2.72
C ALA A 235 -15.12 -12.20 2.90
N THR A 236 -14.03 -11.51 3.22
CA THR A 236 -14.03 -10.08 3.53
C THR A 236 -14.24 -9.21 2.29
N LYS A 237 -14.99 -8.13 2.45
CA LYS A 237 -15.10 -7.06 1.45
C LYS A 237 -14.12 -5.95 1.82
N PHE A 238 -13.01 -5.88 1.07
CA PHE A 238 -12.02 -4.80 1.22
C PHE A 238 -12.52 -3.52 0.57
N GLU A 239 -12.20 -2.38 1.18
CA GLU A 239 -12.63 -1.02 0.77
C GLU A 239 -12.04 -0.68 -0.61
N ASP A 240 -10.81 -1.10 -0.87
CA ASP A 240 -10.07 -0.80 -2.10
C ASP A 240 -10.10 -1.97 -3.10
N LYS A 241 -11.20 -2.73 -3.14
CA LYS A 241 -11.24 -4.03 -3.83
C LYS A 241 -10.77 -4.00 -5.29
N ASN A 242 -10.84 -2.84 -5.94
CA ASN A 242 -10.26 -2.63 -7.26
C ASN A 242 -9.40 -1.36 -7.28
N TYR A 243 -8.09 -1.52 -7.13
CA TYR A 243 -7.11 -0.52 -7.59
C TYR A 243 -7.44 0.01 -8.99
N ALA A 244 -7.93 -0.87 -9.87
CA ALA A 244 -8.39 -0.51 -11.21
C ALA A 244 -9.59 0.46 -11.22
N ASP A 245 -10.50 0.37 -10.24
CA ASP A 245 -11.69 1.24 -10.20
C ASP A 245 -11.32 2.64 -9.71
N LYS A 246 -10.35 2.76 -8.79
CA LYS A 246 -9.83 4.08 -8.37
C LYS A 246 -9.21 4.86 -9.52
N ILE A 247 -8.66 4.18 -10.52
CA ILE A 247 -8.12 4.82 -11.72
C ILE A 247 -9.23 5.51 -12.52
N LEU A 248 -10.49 5.06 -12.43
CA LEU A 248 -11.61 5.66 -13.17
C LEU A 248 -11.89 7.11 -12.75
N ASP A 249 -11.50 7.49 -11.54
CA ASP A 249 -11.63 8.86 -11.02
C ASP A 249 -10.45 9.76 -11.43
N ALA A 250 -9.42 9.20 -12.07
CA ALA A 250 -8.20 9.92 -12.42
C ALA A 250 -8.38 10.80 -13.65
N ASN A 251 -7.75 11.98 -13.64
CA ASN A 251 -7.70 12.86 -14.80
C ASN A 251 -6.49 12.55 -15.72
N LEU A 252 -6.41 13.22 -16.88
CA LEU A 252 -5.34 13.05 -17.86
C LEU A 252 -3.93 13.23 -17.26
N ASP A 253 -3.74 14.25 -16.41
CA ASP A 253 -2.45 14.53 -15.78
C ASP A 253 -2.07 13.41 -14.80
N GLU A 254 -3.01 12.93 -13.99
CA GLU A 254 -2.76 11.82 -13.07
C GLU A 254 -2.40 10.53 -13.82
N ILE A 255 -3.10 10.22 -14.92
CA ILE A 255 -2.80 9.06 -15.75
C ILE A 255 -1.36 9.12 -16.29
N VAL A 256 -1.00 10.23 -16.94
CA VAL A 256 0.27 10.31 -17.68
C VAL A 256 1.46 10.68 -16.79
N ASP A 257 1.28 11.52 -15.78
CA ASP A 257 2.37 12.03 -14.94
C ASP A 257 2.56 11.24 -13.64
N ILE A 258 1.62 10.36 -13.27
CA ILE A 258 1.72 9.51 -12.09
C ILE A 258 1.65 8.04 -12.49
N TYR A 259 0.53 7.59 -13.07
CA TYR A 259 0.31 6.15 -13.26
C TYR A 259 1.25 5.54 -14.30
N PHE A 260 1.58 6.22 -15.39
CA PHE A 260 2.43 5.65 -16.46
C PHE A 260 3.80 5.15 -15.98
N TYR A 261 4.33 5.63 -14.85
CA TYR A 261 5.66 5.25 -14.37
C TYR A 261 5.72 3.97 -13.54
N PHE A 262 4.60 3.28 -13.36
CA PHE A 262 4.51 2.06 -12.54
C PHE A 262 3.85 0.92 -13.30
N SER A 263 4.19 -0.33 -12.95
CA SER A 263 3.54 -1.51 -13.50
C SER A 263 2.09 -1.66 -13.00
N HIS A 264 1.17 -1.95 -13.91
CA HIS A 264 -0.25 -2.15 -13.62
C HIS A 264 -0.73 -3.56 -13.96
N ASN A 265 -1.78 -4.00 -13.25
CA ASN A 265 -2.55 -5.15 -13.72
C ASN A 265 -3.35 -4.79 -14.99
N LEU A 266 -3.80 -5.82 -15.71
CA LEU A 266 -4.50 -5.64 -16.99
C LEU A 266 -5.79 -4.81 -16.88
N SER A 267 -6.53 -4.94 -15.78
CA SER A 267 -7.78 -4.19 -15.57
C SER A 267 -7.51 -2.70 -15.39
N ALA A 268 -6.50 -2.36 -14.59
CA ALA A 268 -6.05 -0.98 -14.39
C ALA A 268 -5.59 -0.35 -15.71
N LEU A 269 -4.74 -1.05 -16.47
CA LEU A 269 -4.26 -0.57 -17.77
C LEU A 269 -5.41 -0.35 -18.77
N ASN A 270 -6.40 -1.26 -18.81
CA ASN A 270 -7.57 -1.10 -19.66
C ASN A 270 -8.41 0.13 -19.26
N ASN A 271 -8.58 0.38 -17.96
CA ASN A 271 -9.30 1.56 -17.47
C ASN A 271 -8.55 2.86 -17.82
N MET A 272 -7.21 2.88 -17.68
CA MET A 272 -6.39 4.01 -18.12
C MET A 272 -6.57 4.29 -19.62
N ASN A 273 -6.50 3.26 -20.46
CA ASN A 273 -6.68 3.42 -21.91
C ASN A 273 -8.09 3.91 -22.26
N ALA A 274 -9.13 3.42 -21.57
CA ALA A 274 -10.51 3.88 -21.77
C ALA A 274 -10.65 5.38 -21.48
N LEU A 275 -10.12 5.85 -20.35
CA LEU A 275 -10.14 7.28 -19.99
C LEU A 275 -9.35 8.14 -21.00
N LEU A 276 -8.15 7.69 -21.41
CA LEU A 276 -7.36 8.40 -22.41
C LEU A 276 -8.09 8.49 -23.76
N LEU A 277 -8.84 7.45 -24.15
CA LEU A 277 -9.67 7.48 -25.36
C LEU A 277 -10.85 8.43 -25.22
N GLU A 278 -11.48 8.53 -24.04
CA GLU A 278 -12.53 9.50 -23.78
C GLU A 278 -12.01 10.94 -23.85
N GLU A 279 -10.87 11.22 -23.24
CA GLU A 279 -10.20 12.52 -23.35
C GLU A 279 -9.75 12.81 -24.79
N PHE A 280 -9.25 11.80 -25.51
CA PHE A 280 -8.83 11.94 -26.90
C PHE A 280 -10.01 12.33 -27.81
N LYS A 281 -11.21 11.79 -27.56
CA LYS A 281 -12.45 12.17 -28.27
C LYS A 281 -12.84 13.63 -28.02
N LYS A 282 -12.56 14.16 -26.82
CA LYS A 282 -12.79 15.59 -26.49
C LYS A 282 -11.75 16.48 -27.16
N SER A 283 -10.47 16.11 -27.07
CA SER A 283 -9.37 16.87 -27.65
C SER A 283 -8.19 15.97 -28.03
N LYS A 284 -7.97 15.80 -29.33
CA LYS A 284 -6.95 14.87 -29.87
C LYS A 284 -5.52 15.30 -29.55
N PHE A 285 -5.19 16.58 -29.77
CA PHE A 285 -3.83 17.10 -29.65
C PHE A 285 -3.27 17.02 -28.22
N PRO A 286 -3.96 17.50 -27.16
CA PRO A 286 -3.44 17.47 -25.80
C PRO A 286 -3.09 16.07 -25.29
N VAL A 287 -3.89 15.06 -25.63
CA VAL A 287 -3.63 13.68 -25.20
C VAL A 287 -2.36 13.14 -25.86
N ILE A 288 -2.23 13.28 -27.19
CA ILE A 288 -1.02 12.82 -27.91
C ILE A 288 0.21 13.60 -27.47
N PHE A 289 0.10 14.92 -27.33
CA PHE A 289 1.20 15.78 -26.88
C PHE A 289 1.66 15.43 -25.46
N LYS A 290 0.72 15.15 -24.54
CA LYS A 290 1.05 14.80 -23.15
C LYS A 290 1.78 13.45 -23.05
N ILE A 291 1.32 12.45 -23.81
CA ILE A 291 1.92 11.10 -23.81
C ILE A 291 3.23 11.08 -24.61
N PHE A 292 3.28 11.80 -25.73
CA PHE A 292 4.42 11.80 -26.65
C PHE A 292 4.87 13.23 -26.94
N PRO A 293 5.46 13.93 -25.97
CA PRO A 293 5.98 15.25 -26.23
C PRO A 293 7.27 15.17 -27.08
N ASP A 294 7.52 16.23 -27.86
CA ASP A 294 8.80 16.41 -28.54
C ASP A 294 9.93 16.67 -27.54
N GLU A 295 9.64 17.46 -26.49
CA GLU A 295 10.58 17.69 -25.38
C GLU A 295 11.01 16.40 -24.68
N TYR A 296 12.26 16.36 -24.26
CA TYR A 296 12.79 15.29 -23.44
C TYR A 296 12.16 15.35 -22.05
N LYS A 297 11.49 14.26 -21.66
CA LYS A 297 10.91 14.07 -20.33
C LYS A 297 11.42 12.79 -19.69
N LEU A 298 11.14 12.68 -18.39
CA LEU A 298 11.28 11.42 -17.67
C LEU A 298 10.52 10.31 -18.41
N ILE A 299 11.21 9.21 -18.70
CA ILE A 299 10.63 7.96 -19.21
C ILE A 299 11.30 6.78 -18.52
N ASN A 300 10.54 5.70 -18.33
CA ASN A 300 11.03 4.38 -17.91
C ASN A 300 10.30 3.30 -18.74
N GLU A 301 10.59 2.04 -18.47
CA GLU A 301 10.01 0.91 -19.19
C GLU A 301 8.49 0.82 -19.04
N ASP A 302 7.96 1.10 -17.84
CA ASP A 302 6.53 1.14 -17.58
C ASP A 302 5.83 2.25 -18.38
N TYR A 303 6.48 3.42 -18.50
CA TYR A 303 5.96 4.54 -19.29
C TYR A 303 5.81 4.14 -20.76
N CYS A 304 6.87 3.55 -21.34
CA CYS A 304 6.84 3.10 -22.72
C CYS A 304 5.82 1.97 -22.93
N SER A 305 5.67 1.06 -21.97
CA SER A 305 4.66 0.00 -21.97
C SER A 305 3.23 0.55 -21.98
N CYS A 306 2.93 1.51 -21.10
CA CYS A 306 1.63 2.19 -21.07
C CYS A 306 1.36 2.95 -22.37
N ALA A 307 2.36 3.67 -22.88
CA ALA A 307 2.26 4.43 -24.12
C ALA A 307 2.00 3.52 -25.34
N LEU A 308 2.68 2.38 -25.45
CA LEU A 308 2.44 1.38 -26.49
C LEU A 308 1.03 0.80 -26.37
N SER A 309 0.60 0.46 -25.15
CA SER A 309 -0.75 -0.06 -24.89
C SER A 309 -1.83 0.94 -25.33
N PHE A 310 -1.64 2.23 -25.06
CA PHE A 310 -2.55 3.28 -25.51
C PHE A 310 -2.62 3.36 -27.03
N LEU A 311 -1.48 3.41 -27.75
CA LEU A 311 -1.49 3.48 -29.22
C LEU A 311 -2.16 2.26 -29.86
N LEU A 312 -1.90 1.06 -29.34
CA LEU A 312 -2.56 -0.17 -29.79
C LEU A 312 -4.07 -0.10 -29.61
N THR A 313 -4.53 0.48 -28.50
CA THR A 313 -5.97 0.69 -28.26
C THR A 313 -6.53 1.79 -29.16
N LEU A 314 -5.79 2.87 -29.38
CA LEU A 314 -6.18 3.98 -30.26
C LEU A 314 -6.38 3.52 -31.70
N GLU A 315 -5.51 2.66 -32.24
CA GLU A 315 -5.61 2.13 -33.61
C GLU A 315 -6.94 1.42 -33.88
N LEU A 316 -7.55 0.83 -32.84
CA LEU A 316 -8.85 0.17 -32.96
C LEU A 316 -10.00 1.16 -33.20
N HIS A 317 -9.83 2.41 -32.78
CA HIS A 317 -10.86 3.46 -32.87
C HIS A 317 -10.56 4.51 -33.94
N GLU A 318 -9.29 4.85 -34.15
CA GLU A 318 -8.85 5.95 -35.00
C GLU A 318 -7.65 5.48 -35.83
N LYS A 319 -7.76 5.58 -37.16
CA LYS A 319 -6.69 5.15 -38.07
C LYS A 319 -5.66 6.24 -38.31
N THR A 320 -6.07 7.50 -38.25
CA THR A 320 -5.20 8.64 -38.53
C THR A 320 -5.40 9.76 -37.50
N ILE A 321 -4.33 10.50 -37.23
CA ILE A 321 -4.33 11.69 -36.37
C ILE A 321 -3.69 12.88 -37.09
N PHE A 322 -4.01 14.10 -36.66
CA PHE A 322 -3.51 15.32 -37.31
C PHE A 322 -2.09 15.70 -36.91
N TRP A 323 -1.62 15.22 -35.77
CA TRP A 323 -0.32 15.58 -35.23
C TRP A 323 0.25 14.44 -34.40
N ALA A 324 1.57 14.27 -34.50
CA ALA A 324 2.40 13.38 -33.70
C ALA A 324 3.79 14.03 -33.58
N PRO A 325 4.56 13.73 -32.51
CA PRO A 325 5.87 14.32 -32.33
C PRO A 325 6.86 13.84 -33.39
N SER A 326 7.83 14.69 -33.71
CA SER A 326 8.84 14.49 -34.75
C SER A 326 9.60 13.16 -34.59
N TRP A 327 9.98 12.82 -33.37
CA TRP A 327 10.74 11.59 -33.08
C TRP A 327 9.95 10.31 -33.34
N LEU A 328 8.61 10.37 -33.34
CA LEU A 328 7.74 9.20 -33.54
C LEU A 328 7.17 9.12 -34.97
N LYS A 329 6.87 10.25 -35.62
CA LYS A 329 6.39 10.27 -37.01
C LYS A 329 7.50 10.32 -38.06
N GLY A 330 8.71 10.75 -37.69
CA GLY A 330 9.83 11.01 -38.61
C GLY A 330 9.69 12.32 -39.41
N ASP A 331 10.49 12.47 -40.46
CA ASP A 331 10.61 13.71 -41.25
C ASP A 331 9.46 13.96 -42.25
N GLY A 332 8.36 13.19 -42.14
CA GLY A 332 7.19 13.31 -43.02
C GLY A 332 6.34 14.54 -42.72
N ASN A 333 6.17 15.42 -43.72
CA ASN A 333 5.27 16.59 -43.68
C ASN A 333 3.85 16.24 -44.17
N GLU A 334 3.32 15.09 -43.76
CA GLU A 334 1.96 14.69 -44.12
C GLU A 334 0.94 15.36 -43.18
N GLY A 335 -0.18 15.84 -43.74
CA GLY A 335 -1.27 16.47 -42.97
C GLY A 335 -2.06 15.49 -42.10
N HIS A 336 -1.81 14.19 -42.26
CA HIS A 336 -2.37 13.11 -41.46
C HIS A 336 -1.28 12.09 -41.17
N VAL A 337 -1.26 11.55 -39.95
CA VAL A 337 -0.30 10.53 -39.50
C VAL A 337 -1.06 9.25 -39.18
N GLU A 338 -0.67 8.15 -39.79
CA GLU A 338 -1.26 6.84 -39.51
C GLU A 338 -0.88 6.37 -38.09
N VAL A 339 -1.86 5.97 -37.28
CA VAL A 339 -1.59 5.44 -35.93
C VAL A 339 -0.74 4.15 -36.02
N GLU A 340 -0.96 3.35 -37.06
CA GLU A 340 -0.18 2.14 -37.32
C GLU A 340 1.32 2.44 -37.50
N SER A 341 1.68 3.54 -38.18
CA SER A 341 3.09 3.89 -38.40
C SER A 341 3.77 4.32 -37.10
N LEU A 342 3.05 5.02 -36.22
CA LEU A 342 3.52 5.38 -34.87
C LEU A 342 3.76 4.14 -34.01
N ILE A 343 2.83 3.16 -34.05
CA ILE A 343 3.01 1.89 -33.35
C ILE A 343 4.25 1.16 -33.87
N LYS A 344 4.43 1.05 -35.19
CA LYS A 344 5.61 0.42 -35.80
C LYS A 344 6.91 1.08 -35.35
N LYS A 345 6.96 2.43 -35.31
CA LYS A 345 8.13 3.17 -34.84
C LYS A 345 8.40 2.92 -33.35
N LEU A 346 7.37 2.97 -32.50
CA LEU A 346 7.53 2.72 -31.06
C LEU A 346 7.96 1.28 -30.77
N ILE A 347 7.40 0.28 -31.48
CA ILE A 347 7.81 -1.12 -31.38
C ILE A 347 9.31 -1.24 -31.69
N LYS A 348 9.77 -0.67 -32.81
CA LYS A 348 11.20 -0.69 -33.16
C LYS A 348 12.06 -0.12 -32.04
N LEU A 349 11.71 1.08 -31.54
CA LEU A 349 12.43 1.76 -30.46
C LEU A 349 12.46 0.91 -29.17
N MET A 350 11.35 0.28 -28.78
CA MET A 350 11.33 -0.54 -27.56
C MET A 350 12.16 -1.82 -27.71
N LEU A 351 12.11 -2.49 -28.87
CA LEU A 351 12.81 -3.77 -29.09
C LEU A 351 14.33 -3.63 -29.20
N ASN A 352 14.83 -2.47 -29.63
CA ASN A 352 16.26 -2.16 -29.71
C ASN A 352 16.74 -1.19 -28.62
N TYR A 353 15.96 -1.02 -27.56
CA TYR A 353 16.30 -0.17 -26.43
C TYR A 353 16.62 1.30 -26.79
N PHE A 354 15.84 1.84 -27.72
CA PHE A 354 15.94 3.20 -28.26
C PHE A 354 17.30 3.48 -28.94
N ASP A 355 17.91 2.49 -29.57
CA ASP A 355 19.17 2.68 -30.32
C ASP A 355 19.09 3.77 -31.40
N ASP A 356 17.90 3.96 -32.01
CA ASP A 356 17.66 5.01 -33.00
C ASP A 356 17.39 6.41 -32.38
N ASP A 357 17.26 6.52 -31.05
CA ASP A 357 17.09 7.79 -30.31
C ASP A 357 17.96 7.76 -29.04
N LEU A 358 19.24 8.08 -29.25
CA LEU A 358 20.26 8.02 -28.20
C LEU A 358 19.87 8.83 -26.96
N ASN A 359 19.22 9.98 -27.10
CA ASN A 359 18.90 10.83 -25.95
C ASN A 359 17.84 10.18 -25.04
N ARG A 360 16.78 9.60 -25.61
CA ARG A 360 15.78 8.83 -24.85
C ARG A 360 16.39 7.54 -24.28
N LYS A 361 17.30 6.88 -25.02
CA LYS A 361 18.09 5.75 -24.50
C LYS A 361 18.91 6.13 -23.27
N LEU A 362 19.58 7.29 -23.26
CA LEU A 362 20.33 7.76 -22.09
C LEU A 362 19.43 7.96 -20.86
N ILE A 363 18.21 8.47 -21.05
CA ILE A 363 17.24 8.65 -19.94
C ILE A 363 16.84 7.31 -19.33
N LEU A 364 16.55 6.30 -20.15
CA LEU A 364 16.23 4.94 -19.70
C LEU A 364 17.39 4.29 -18.94
N ILE A 365 18.62 4.42 -19.47
CA ILE A 365 19.83 3.90 -18.82
C ILE A 365 20.07 4.60 -17.47
N ALA A 366 19.91 5.93 -17.42
CA ALA A 366 20.05 6.69 -16.19
C ALA A 366 19.03 6.24 -15.12
N ASN A 367 17.77 6.01 -15.51
CA ASN A 367 16.75 5.50 -14.60
C ASN A 367 17.14 4.16 -13.97
N ASN A 368 17.60 3.21 -14.78
CA ASN A 368 18.00 1.88 -14.28
C ASN A 368 19.23 1.95 -13.38
N SER A 369 20.22 2.76 -13.74
CA SER A 369 21.39 3.00 -12.89
C SER A 369 21.00 3.64 -11.55
N TRP A 370 20.11 4.63 -11.55
CA TRP A 370 19.63 5.22 -10.30
C TRP A 370 18.84 4.26 -9.43
N ARG A 371 18.05 3.38 -10.05
CA ARG A 371 17.27 2.37 -9.35
C ARG A 371 18.18 1.36 -8.65
N ARG A 372 19.21 0.86 -9.33
CA ARG A 372 20.23 -0.03 -8.73
C ARG A 372 21.04 0.67 -7.64
N LEU A 373 21.53 1.88 -7.88
CA LEU A 373 22.25 2.67 -6.87
C LEU A 373 21.39 2.96 -5.63
N SER A 374 20.12 3.33 -5.81
CA SER A 374 19.20 3.56 -4.69
C SER A 374 19.00 2.29 -3.89
N LYS A 375 18.84 1.14 -4.56
CA LYS A 375 18.73 -0.15 -3.89
C LYS A 375 20.00 -0.51 -3.12
N ILE A 376 21.19 -0.30 -3.70
CA ILE A 376 22.47 -0.46 -3.01
C ILE A 376 22.52 0.37 -1.73
N LEU A 377 22.10 1.63 -1.78
CA LEU A 377 22.06 2.51 -0.61
C LEU A 377 21.15 1.95 0.49
N TYR A 378 19.97 1.44 0.16
CA TYR A 378 19.05 0.86 1.15
C TYR A 378 19.57 -0.43 1.78
N VAL A 379 20.23 -1.29 0.99
CA VAL A 379 20.86 -2.52 1.49
C VAL A 379 22.02 -2.20 2.42
N LEU A 380 22.82 -1.18 2.09
CA LEU A 380 24.03 -0.83 2.83
C LEU A 380 23.79 0.13 4.01
N SER A 381 22.66 0.85 4.05
CA SER A 381 22.34 1.81 5.13
C SER A 381 21.21 1.31 6.05
N PRO A 382 21.55 0.93 7.29
CA PRO A 382 20.56 0.61 8.31
C PRO A 382 19.61 1.78 8.63
N GLU A 383 20.07 3.03 8.51
CA GLU A 383 19.27 4.22 8.76
C GLU A 383 18.11 4.34 7.76
N LEU A 384 18.37 4.11 6.47
CA LEU A 384 17.33 4.09 5.44
C LEU A 384 16.34 2.94 5.66
N SER A 385 16.83 1.77 6.07
CA SER A 385 15.97 0.64 6.44
C SER A 385 15.02 0.98 7.61
N LYS A 386 15.47 1.73 8.62
CA LYS A 386 14.59 2.21 9.72
C LYS A 386 13.47 3.13 9.22
N THR A 387 13.74 3.96 8.21
CA THR A 387 12.66 4.83 7.66
C THR A 387 11.53 4.01 7.03
N SER A 388 11.87 2.88 6.41
CA SER A 388 10.88 1.96 5.82
C SER A 388 10.06 1.23 6.88
N GLU A 389 10.67 0.91 8.03
CA GLU A 389 9.95 0.40 9.19
C GLU A 389 8.98 1.45 9.76
N LEU A 390 9.41 2.71 9.87
CA LEU A 390 8.53 3.79 10.33
C LEU A 390 7.35 4.01 9.38
N LYS A 391 7.57 3.96 8.06
CA LYS A 391 6.49 4.03 7.06
C LYS A 391 5.52 2.86 7.21
N HIS A 392 6.03 1.65 7.41
CA HIS A 392 5.20 0.48 7.69
C HIS A 392 4.30 0.71 8.92
N LEU A 393 4.88 1.14 10.04
CA LEU A 393 4.14 1.42 11.27
C LEU A 393 3.13 2.57 11.08
N TRP A 394 3.50 3.60 10.32
CA TRP A 394 2.63 4.70 9.99
C TRP A 394 1.39 4.25 9.21
N THR A 395 1.56 3.44 8.17
CA THR A 395 0.45 2.81 7.45
C THR A 395 -0.38 1.97 8.42
N ARG A 396 0.28 1.14 9.25
CA ARG A 396 -0.39 0.27 10.23
C ARG A 396 -1.30 1.01 11.19
N VAL A 397 -1.00 2.26 11.52
CA VAL A 397 -1.79 3.08 12.43
C VAL A 397 -2.90 3.86 11.72
N ASN A 398 -2.65 4.36 10.50
CA ASN A 398 -3.53 5.32 9.83
C ASN A 398 -4.49 4.69 8.81
N SER A 399 -4.04 3.68 8.07
CA SER A 399 -4.83 3.10 6.97
C SER A 399 -5.91 2.14 7.50
N SER A 400 -7.02 1.96 6.78
CA SER A 400 -8.10 1.05 7.20
C SER A 400 -7.59 -0.40 7.28
N GLU A 401 -8.05 -1.18 8.28
CA GLU A 401 -7.82 -2.64 8.36
C GLU A 401 -8.38 -3.41 7.15
N PHE A 402 -9.25 -2.77 6.37
CA PHE A 402 -9.86 -3.33 5.17
C PHE A 402 -9.28 -2.77 3.86
N SER A 403 -8.15 -2.05 3.92
CA SER A 403 -7.45 -1.51 2.74
C SER A 403 -6.31 -2.42 2.26
N TRP A 404 -6.05 -2.44 0.95
CA TRP A 404 -4.89 -3.18 0.41
C TRP A 404 -3.56 -2.58 0.85
N GLU A 405 -3.51 -1.28 1.05
CA GLU A 405 -2.33 -0.60 1.61
C GLU A 405 -1.95 -1.19 2.96
N GLN A 406 -2.93 -1.36 3.86
CA GLN A 406 -2.74 -1.97 5.17
C GLN A 406 -2.37 -3.45 5.08
N ILE A 407 -2.92 -4.20 4.13
CA ILE A 407 -2.67 -5.64 4.01
C ILE A 407 -1.23 -5.89 3.50
N LEU A 408 -0.83 -5.14 2.47
CA LEU A 408 0.43 -5.36 1.76
C LEU A 408 1.60 -4.57 2.34
N THR A 409 1.36 -3.64 3.27
CA THR A 409 2.45 -2.87 3.89
C THR A 409 3.41 -3.78 4.66
N SER A 410 4.69 -3.63 4.36
CA SER A 410 5.83 -4.24 5.04
C SER A 410 7.03 -3.28 4.93
N PRO A 411 8.03 -3.37 5.83
CA PRO A 411 9.26 -2.60 5.68
C PRO A 411 9.92 -2.83 4.31
N LYS A 412 10.00 -4.09 3.87
CA LYS A 412 10.58 -4.47 2.57
C LYS A 412 9.86 -3.84 1.38
N ARG A 413 8.52 -3.84 1.37
CA ARG A 413 7.73 -3.18 0.32
C ARG A 413 7.99 -1.67 0.28
N ASN A 414 8.12 -1.03 1.43
CA ASN A 414 8.41 0.40 1.50
C ASN A 414 9.82 0.73 0.98
N ILE A 415 10.80 -0.16 1.13
CA ILE A 415 12.12 -0.03 0.49
C ILE A 415 11.95 0.02 -1.04
N LEU A 416 11.21 -0.93 -1.62
CA LEU A 416 11.01 -0.96 -3.08
C LEU A 416 10.31 0.29 -3.61
N ILE A 417 9.27 0.76 -2.92
CA ILE A 417 8.58 2.00 -3.25
C ILE A 417 9.53 3.19 -3.21
N ASP A 418 10.40 3.25 -2.20
CA ASP A 418 11.37 4.33 -2.09
C ASP A 418 12.44 4.26 -3.18
N VAL A 419 12.92 3.07 -3.53
CA VAL A 419 13.85 2.84 -4.64
C VAL A 419 13.26 3.36 -5.95
N ASP A 420 12.01 3.01 -6.25
CA ASP A 420 11.33 3.48 -7.47
C ASP A 420 11.14 5.01 -7.45
N ASN A 421 10.65 5.57 -6.33
CA ASN A 421 10.43 7.01 -6.21
C ASN A 421 11.73 7.83 -6.31
N LEU A 422 12.82 7.36 -5.69
CA LEU A 422 14.12 8.01 -5.77
C LEU A 422 14.68 7.93 -7.19
N ALA A 423 14.54 6.79 -7.88
CA ALA A 423 14.97 6.66 -9.27
C ALA A 423 14.21 7.64 -10.18
N LEU A 424 12.89 7.76 -10.03
CA LEU A 424 12.09 8.73 -10.79
C LEU A 424 12.50 10.18 -10.48
N LEU A 425 12.76 10.51 -9.21
CA LEU A 425 13.22 11.85 -8.82
C LEU A 425 14.58 12.19 -9.42
N GLN A 426 15.56 11.28 -9.31
CA GLN A 426 16.90 11.47 -9.83
C GLN A 426 16.91 11.54 -11.36
N THR A 427 16.11 10.72 -12.02
CA THR A 427 15.98 10.75 -13.48
C THR A 427 15.31 12.04 -13.95
N ARG A 428 14.32 12.56 -13.22
CA ARG A 428 13.75 13.89 -13.50
C ARG A 428 14.79 15.00 -13.37
N GLN A 429 15.69 14.92 -12.38
CA GLN A 429 16.81 15.86 -12.23
C GLN A 429 17.80 15.73 -13.39
N PHE A 430 18.17 14.51 -13.77
CA PHE A 430 19.02 14.21 -14.92
C PHE A 430 18.46 14.83 -16.21
N VAL A 431 17.17 14.63 -16.50
CA VAL A 431 16.52 15.23 -17.68
C VAL A 431 16.61 16.77 -17.62
N ARG A 432 16.32 17.38 -16.46
CA ARG A 432 16.41 18.85 -16.30
C ARG A 432 17.82 19.39 -16.48
N GLU A 433 18.84 18.68 -16.03
CA GLU A 433 20.24 19.13 -16.10
C GLU A 433 20.79 19.09 -17.54
N PHE A 434 20.42 18.04 -18.28
CA PHE A 434 20.96 17.77 -19.61
C PHE A 434 20.08 18.27 -20.76
N SER A 435 18.82 18.63 -20.51
CA SER A 435 17.99 19.28 -21.52
C SER A 435 18.28 20.78 -21.60
N ILE A 436 18.24 21.35 -22.81
CA ILE A 436 18.39 22.77 -23.10
C ILE A 436 17.26 23.24 -24.02
N ASN A 437 17.15 24.55 -24.24
CA ASN A 437 16.13 25.16 -25.09
C ASN A 437 14.72 24.66 -24.72
N ASP A 438 14.32 24.85 -23.45
CA ASP A 438 13.04 24.41 -22.89
C ASP A 438 12.72 22.92 -23.06
N GLY A 439 13.73 22.05 -23.17
CA GLY A 439 13.53 20.60 -23.24
C GLY A 439 13.67 19.99 -24.62
N TYR A 440 13.79 20.81 -25.68
CA TYR A 440 13.80 20.33 -27.07
C TYR A 440 15.16 19.84 -27.55
N ASP A 441 16.24 20.26 -26.89
CA ASP A 441 17.61 19.86 -27.21
C ASP A 441 18.26 19.16 -26.01
N PHE A 442 19.28 18.31 -26.25
CA PHE A 442 19.90 17.51 -25.20
C PHE A 442 21.44 17.53 -25.27
N LYS A 443 22.10 17.67 -24.12
CA LYS A 443 23.56 17.61 -23.98
C LYS A 443 24.07 16.17 -23.99
N THR A 444 23.91 15.48 -25.12
CA THR A 444 24.17 14.03 -25.28
C THR A 444 25.54 13.59 -24.74
N HIS A 445 26.61 14.30 -25.09
CA HIS A 445 27.96 13.95 -24.65
C HIS A 445 28.13 14.08 -23.13
N SER A 446 27.65 15.16 -22.53
CA SER A 446 27.71 15.38 -21.09
C SER A 446 26.87 14.36 -20.32
N ALA A 447 25.68 14.04 -20.83
CA ALA A 447 24.79 13.04 -20.24
C ALA A 447 25.41 11.63 -20.28
N LYS A 448 26.07 11.27 -21.40
CA LYS A 448 26.80 9.99 -21.53
C LYS A 448 27.95 9.89 -20.53
N GLU A 449 28.75 10.95 -20.37
CA GLU A 449 29.83 10.99 -19.38
C GLU A 449 29.32 10.96 -17.94
N PHE A 450 28.16 11.58 -17.67
CA PHE A 450 27.50 11.48 -16.36
C PHE A 450 27.10 10.03 -16.03
N ILE A 451 26.48 9.32 -16.98
CA ILE A 451 26.10 7.92 -16.80
C ILE A 451 27.31 7.03 -16.53
N LYS A 452 28.43 7.22 -17.23
CA LYS A 452 29.67 6.48 -16.92
C LYS A 452 30.13 6.71 -15.49
N LYS A 453 30.07 7.96 -15.01
CA LYS A 453 30.38 8.27 -13.60
C LYS A 453 29.40 7.61 -12.62
N LEU A 454 28.13 7.44 -12.99
CA LEU A 454 27.18 6.67 -12.18
C LEU A 454 27.59 5.20 -12.09
N TRP A 455 28.01 4.58 -13.19
CA TRP A 455 28.52 3.21 -13.16
C TRP A 455 29.80 3.09 -12.35
N GLU A 456 30.73 4.04 -12.46
CA GLU A 456 31.93 4.05 -11.60
C GLU A 456 31.56 4.15 -10.12
N LEU A 457 30.54 4.95 -9.77
CA LEU A 457 30.03 5.04 -8.40
C LEU A 457 29.41 3.72 -7.95
N GLU A 458 28.62 3.08 -8.81
CA GLU A 458 28.01 1.77 -8.59
C GLU A 458 29.08 0.70 -8.33
N GLN A 459 30.09 0.63 -9.19
CA GLN A 459 31.23 -0.26 -9.03
C GLN A 459 32.00 0.00 -7.73
N LYS A 460 32.28 1.28 -7.41
CA LYS A 460 32.98 1.65 -6.16
C LYS A 460 32.19 1.23 -4.93
N ALA A 461 30.86 1.38 -4.95
CA ALA A 461 30.00 0.94 -3.85
C ALA A 461 30.10 -0.58 -3.67
N LEU A 462 29.97 -1.35 -4.75
CA LEU A 462 30.05 -2.82 -4.71
C LEU A 462 31.44 -3.33 -4.29
N MET A 463 32.52 -2.70 -4.77
CA MET A 463 33.88 -3.06 -4.36
C MET A 463 34.16 -2.76 -2.89
N SER A 464 33.55 -1.70 -2.36
CA SER A 464 33.70 -1.31 -0.94
C SER A 464 32.95 -2.26 -0.01
N TYR A 465 31.94 -2.96 -0.52
CA TYR A 465 31.10 -3.89 0.22
C TYR A 465 31.01 -5.23 -0.53
N PRO A 466 32.07 -6.06 -0.50
CA PRO A 466 32.12 -7.31 -1.26
C PRO A 466 31.05 -8.32 -0.82
N ASN A 467 30.48 -8.15 0.37
CA ASN A 467 29.36 -8.94 0.90
C ASN A 467 27.97 -8.36 0.56
N TYR A 468 27.87 -7.39 -0.36
CA TYR A 468 26.60 -6.76 -0.76
C TYR A 468 25.54 -7.80 -1.10
N LYS A 469 25.94 -8.87 -1.79
CA LYS A 469 24.99 -9.86 -2.29
C LYS A 469 24.44 -10.73 -1.17
N GLU A 470 25.28 -11.18 -0.23
CA GLU A 470 24.81 -11.88 0.96
C GLU A 470 23.83 -11.01 1.75
N LEU A 471 24.12 -9.70 1.89
CA LEU A 471 23.21 -8.76 2.54
C LEU A 471 21.87 -8.62 1.78
N LEU A 472 21.92 -8.55 0.46
CA LEU A 472 20.71 -8.48 -0.37
C LEU A 472 19.87 -9.76 -0.26
N ASP A 473 20.50 -10.93 -0.31
CA ASP A 473 19.86 -12.24 -0.20
C ASP A 473 19.25 -12.42 1.20
N GLU A 474 19.94 -11.99 2.27
CA GLU A 474 19.42 -11.99 3.64
C GLU A 474 18.22 -11.04 3.82
N LEU A 475 18.22 -9.90 3.13
CA LEU A 475 17.10 -8.96 3.16
C LEU A 475 15.86 -9.52 2.45
N ASP A 476 16.02 -10.37 1.42
CA ASP A 476 14.95 -11.03 0.67
C ASP A 476 13.77 -10.10 0.39
N LEU A 477 13.96 -9.10 -0.47
CA LEU A 477 12.96 -8.06 -0.72
C LEU A 477 11.70 -8.58 -1.44
N GLY A 478 11.71 -9.84 -1.93
CA GLY A 478 10.56 -10.46 -2.59
C GLY A 478 10.22 -9.86 -3.96
N GLU A 479 11.21 -9.29 -4.66
CA GLU A 479 11.03 -8.75 -6.01
C GLU A 479 10.73 -9.86 -7.02
N ILE A 480 9.68 -9.68 -7.83
CA ILE A 480 9.37 -10.57 -8.95
C ILE A 480 10.39 -10.37 -10.09
N LEU A 481 10.80 -9.12 -10.31
CA LEU A 481 11.80 -8.74 -11.30
C LEU A 481 12.93 -8.01 -10.57
N PRO A 482 14.06 -8.70 -10.30
CA PRO A 482 15.16 -8.11 -9.54
C PRO A 482 15.72 -6.87 -10.22
N THR A 483 15.80 -5.78 -9.47
CA THR A 483 16.30 -4.48 -9.91
C THR A 483 17.71 -4.56 -10.50
N GLU A 484 18.56 -5.44 -9.98
CA GLU A 484 19.95 -5.66 -10.42
C GLU A 484 20.06 -6.17 -11.86
N CYS A 485 19.05 -6.91 -12.35
CA CYS A 485 19.07 -7.48 -13.69
C CYS A 485 18.81 -6.43 -14.78
N ILE A 486 17.91 -5.49 -14.48
CA ILE A 486 17.30 -4.62 -15.48
C ILE A 486 18.36 -3.65 -16.00
N GLY A 487 18.59 -3.70 -17.32
CA GLY A 487 19.62 -2.89 -17.98
C GLY A 487 21.04 -3.29 -17.61
N VAL A 488 21.25 -4.53 -17.15
CA VAL A 488 22.59 -5.12 -16.93
C VAL A 488 22.70 -6.46 -17.65
N SER A 489 21.79 -7.38 -17.32
CA SER A 489 21.77 -8.75 -17.82
C SER A 489 20.45 -9.13 -18.49
N TYR A 490 19.44 -8.26 -18.38
CA TYR A 490 18.10 -8.45 -18.91
C TYR A 490 17.52 -7.18 -19.52
N ASP A 491 16.96 -7.31 -20.72
CA ASP A 491 16.25 -6.23 -21.42
C ASP A 491 14.75 -6.26 -21.07
N TYR A 492 14.39 -5.51 -20.03
CA TYR A 492 13.00 -5.44 -19.60
C TYR A 492 12.09 -4.69 -20.57
N LEU A 493 12.60 -3.64 -21.24
CA LEU A 493 11.82 -2.83 -22.17
C LEU A 493 11.39 -3.63 -23.41
N GLY A 494 12.34 -4.33 -24.03
CA GLY A 494 12.05 -5.21 -25.15
C GLY A 494 11.15 -6.37 -24.71
N HIS A 495 11.41 -6.92 -23.53
CA HIS A 495 10.58 -7.99 -22.98
C HIS A 495 9.11 -7.58 -22.76
N ILE A 496 8.85 -6.44 -22.12
CA ILE A 496 7.48 -5.99 -21.84
C ILE A 496 6.73 -5.63 -23.12
N ALA A 497 7.42 -5.07 -24.13
CA ALA A 497 6.85 -4.86 -25.46
C ALA A 497 6.36 -6.19 -26.06
N LEU A 498 7.18 -7.24 -26.03
CA LEU A 498 6.78 -8.57 -26.54
C LEU A 498 5.60 -9.16 -25.76
N CYS A 499 5.55 -8.97 -24.44
CA CYS A 499 4.43 -9.43 -23.61
C CYS A 499 3.09 -8.81 -24.01
N ILE A 500 3.10 -7.56 -24.46
CA ILE A 500 1.92 -6.86 -24.98
C ILE A 500 1.59 -7.37 -26.39
N LEU A 501 2.56 -7.35 -27.29
CA LEU A 501 2.35 -7.58 -28.73
C LEU A 501 1.96 -9.03 -29.04
N LYS A 502 2.50 -10.01 -28.31
CA LYS A 502 2.18 -11.44 -28.52
C LYS A 502 0.70 -11.79 -28.31
N ARG A 503 -0.04 -10.92 -27.63
CA ARG A 503 -1.48 -11.09 -27.38
C ARG A 503 -2.34 -10.63 -28.57
N ILE A 504 -1.74 -9.95 -29.56
CA ILE A 504 -2.44 -9.37 -30.70
C ILE A 504 -1.89 -9.99 -32.00
N PRO A 505 -2.64 -10.88 -32.68
CA PRO A 505 -2.13 -11.66 -33.82
C PRO A 505 -1.52 -10.81 -34.95
N LYS A 506 -2.09 -9.62 -35.24
CA LYS A 506 -1.54 -8.67 -36.22
C LYS A 506 -0.09 -8.30 -35.88
N TRP A 507 0.14 -7.92 -34.64
CA TRP A 507 1.43 -7.41 -34.18
C TRP A 507 2.43 -8.51 -33.91
N GLU A 508 1.97 -9.67 -33.43
CA GLU A 508 2.79 -10.88 -33.32
C GLU A 508 3.38 -11.28 -34.68
N LYS A 509 2.55 -11.29 -35.74
CA LYS A 509 3.03 -11.57 -37.10
C LYS A 509 4.00 -10.48 -37.59
N TYR A 510 3.68 -9.21 -37.35
CA TYR A 510 4.54 -8.09 -37.73
C TYR A 510 5.95 -8.21 -37.13
N LEU A 511 6.07 -8.65 -35.87
CA LEU A 511 7.35 -8.89 -35.21
C LEU A 511 8.20 -9.93 -35.94
N VAL A 512 7.60 -11.05 -36.33
CA VAL A 512 8.31 -12.13 -37.05
C VAL A 512 8.75 -11.66 -38.44
N ASP A 513 7.89 -10.92 -39.13
CA ASP A 513 8.14 -10.48 -40.50
C ASP A 513 9.19 -9.35 -40.58
N HIS A 514 9.28 -8.47 -39.56
CA HIS A 514 10.08 -7.23 -39.64
C HIS A 514 11.14 -7.05 -38.54
N HIS A 515 11.04 -7.77 -37.42
CA HIS A 515 11.91 -7.61 -36.24
C HIS A 515 12.54 -8.93 -35.79
N LYS A 516 12.82 -9.83 -36.74
CA LYS A 516 13.40 -11.14 -36.47
C LYS A 516 14.75 -11.05 -35.74
N LYS A 517 15.58 -10.07 -36.07
CA LYS A 517 16.88 -9.86 -35.43
C LYS A 517 16.70 -9.54 -33.95
N GLU A 518 15.88 -8.53 -33.65
CA GLU A 518 15.62 -8.09 -32.28
C GLU A 518 14.93 -9.17 -31.44
N LEU A 519 14.01 -9.95 -32.04
CA LEU A 519 13.42 -11.13 -31.40
C LEU A 519 14.48 -12.15 -30.97
N ILE A 520 15.41 -12.50 -31.87
CA ILE A 520 16.50 -13.44 -31.59
C ILE A 520 17.40 -12.89 -30.48
N GLU A 521 17.79 -11.62 -30.56
CA GLU A 521 18.60 -10.97 -29.52
C GLU A 521 17.91 -11.03 -28.15
N LEU A 522 16.63 -10.65 -28.07
CA LEU A 522 15.87 -10.74 -26.82
C LEU A 522 15.73 -12.19 -26.33
N GLY A 523 15.63 -13.17 -27.23
CA GLY A 523 15.65 -14.59 -26.88
C GLY A 523 16.98 -15.04 -26.27
N ILE A 524 18.10 -14.53 -26.78
CA ILE A 524 19.45 -14.74 -26.21
C ILE A 524 19.59 -14.06 -24.84
N LEU A 525 18.94 -12.91 -24.65
CA LEU A 525 18.84 -12.21 -23.37
C LEU A 525 17.80 -12.84 -22.42
N GLU A 526 17.41 -14.10 -22.65
CA GLU A 526 16.53 -14.88 -21.77
C GLU A 526 15.09 -14.35 -21.63
N SER A 527 14.62 -13.51 -22.56
CA SER A 527 13.20 -13.10 -22.62
C SER A 527 12.31 -14.30 -22.92
N TRP A 528 11.51 -14.73 -21.93
CA TRP A 528 10.58 -15.86 -22.10
C TRP A 528 9.53 -15.59 -23.19
N ALA A 529 9.09 -14.33 -23.33
CA ALA A 529 8.13 -13.94 -24.36
C ALA A 529 8.75 -14.03 -25.77
N ALA A 530 10.03 -13.72 -25.93
CA ALA A 530 10.74 -13.90 -27.19
C ALA A 530 10.87 -15.39 -27.53
N LYS A 531 11.27 -16.22 -26.56
CA LYS A 531 11.39 -17.68 -26.72
C LYS A 531 10.07 -18.32 -27.17
N GLU A 532 8.96 -17.96 -26.53
CA GLU A 532 7.63 -18.45 -26.89
C GLU A 532 7.24 -18.10 -28.34
N ILE A 533 7.53 -16.87 -28.80
CA ILE A 533 7.29 -16.47 -30.20
C ILE A 533 8.22 -17.25 -31.14
N LEU A 534 9.52 -17.32 -30.83
CA LEU A 534 10.50 -18.01 -31.68
C LEU A 534 10.16 -19.50 -31.83
N ASP A 535 9.77 -20.17 -30.75
CA ASP A 535 9.34 -21.57 -30.75
C ASP A 535 8.06 -21.76 -31.57
N LYS A 536 7.06 -20.88 -31.39
CA LYS A 536 5.79 -20.93 -32.14
C LYS A 536 5.97 -20.82 -33.66
N PHE A 537 7.00 -20.10 -34.11
CA PHE A 537 7.29 -19.89 -35.53
C PHE A 537 8.48 -20.74 -36.03
N ASP A 538 8.92 -21.74 -35.26
CA ASP A 538 10.04 -22.64 -35.59
C ASP A 538 11.35 -21.91 -35.97
N ILE A 539 11.62 -20.74 -35.35
CA ILE A 539 12.79 -19.92 -35.64
C ILE A 539 13.95 -20.36 -34.75
N LYS A 540 14.90 -21.08 -35.34
CA LYS A 540 16.17 -21.44 -34.69
C LYS A 540 17.20 -20.32 -34.85
N PHE A 541 18.03 -20.16 -33.82
CA PHE A 541 19.13 -19.20 -33.81
C PHE A 541 20.34 -19.81 -33.08
N ASP A 542 21.53 -19.48 -33.56
CA ASP A 542 22.78 -19.84 -32.90
C ASP A 542 23.04 -18.92 -31.71
N LYS A 543 23.79 -19.39 -30.71
CA LYS A 543 24.23 -18.55 -29.59
C LYS A 543 25.18 -17.46 -30.12
N ILE A 544 24.65 -16.26 -30.35
CA ILE A 544 25.44 -15.02 -30.42
C ILE A 544 26.06 -14.77 -29.05
N LYS A 545 27.14 -13.99 -28.98
CA LYS A 545 27.75 -13.55 -27.72
C LYS A 545 26.79 -12.61 -26.98
N ARG A 546 26.05 -13.17 -26.01
CA ARG A 546 25.16 -12.44 -25.08
C ARG A 546 25.79 -11.16 -24.54
N ASP A 547 27.06 -11.22 -24.12
CA ASP A 547 27.75 -10.10 -23.47
C ASP A 547 27.99 -8.93 -24.43
N GLU A 548 28.18 -9.20 -25.73
CA GLU A 548 28.34 -8.17 -26.77
C GLU A 548 27.02 -7.40 -26.97
N ILE A 549 25.90 -8.12 -27.04
CA ILE A 549 24.56 -7.51 -27.12
C ILE A 549 24.29 -6.64 -25.89
N LEU A 550 24.60 -7.14 -24.69
CA LEU A 550 24.40 -6.41 -23.44
C LEU A 550 25.27 -5.16 -23.34
N SER A 551 26.55 -5.24 -23.72
CA SER A 551 27.46 -4.10 -23.64
C SER A 551 27.09 -3.01 -24.64
N GLU A 552 26.69 -3.37 -25.86
CA GLU A 552 26.19 -2.41 -26.86
C GLU A 552 24.87 -1.75 -26.44
N ARG A 553 23.91 -2.55 -25.92
CA ARG A 553 22.60 -2.05 -25.51
C ARG A 553 22.67 -1.15 -24.28
N PHE A 554 23.38 -1.55 -23.23
CA PHE A 554 23.29 -0.85 -21.93
C PHE A 554 24.55 -0.07 -21.56
N PHE A 555 25.71 -0.40 -22.12
CA PHE A 555 27.01 0.12 -21.67
C PHE A 555 27.81 0.84 -22.76
N PHE A 556 27.17 1.22 -23.87
CA PHE A 556 27.83 1.91 -24.99
C PHE A 556 29.03 1.16 -25.58
N GLY A 557 29.01 -0.18 -25.52
CA GLY A 557 30.10 -1.07 -25.92
C GLY A 557 31.18 -1.28 -24.85
N ASP A 558 31.02 -0.72 -23.64
CA ASP A 558 31.93 -0.97 -22.52
C ASP A 558 31.66 -2.36 -21.91
N SER A 559 32.30 -3.37 -22.49
CA SER A 559 32.23 -4.75 -22.04
C SER A 559 32.90 -4.96 -20.67
N GLU A 560 33.81 -4.09 -20.22
CA GLU A 560 34.44 -4.25 -18.91
C GLU A 560 33.45 -3.90 -17.80
N THR A 561 32.81 -2.73 -17.90
CA THR A 561 31.75 -2.31 -16.96
C THR A 561 30.58 -3.29 -16.96
N GLN A 562 30.13 -3.72 -18.14
CA GLN A 562 29.04 -4.69 -18.27
C GLN A 562 29.39 -6.00 -17.54
N ASN A 563 30.57 -6.57 -17.80
CA ASN A 563 31.00 -7.82 -17.18
C ASN A 563 31.18 -7.68 -15.67
N PHE A 564 31.72 -6.54 -15.21
CA PHE A 564 31.88 -6.30 -13.78
C PHE A 564 30.53 -6.31 -13.07
N LEU A 565 29.58 -5.47 -13.52
CA LEU A 565 28.27 -5.36 -12.87
C LEU A 565 27.48 -6.66 -12.97
N SER A 566 27.49 -7.32 -14.13
CA SER A 566 26.83 -8.62 -14.30
C SER A 566 27.35 -9.66 -13.30
N LYS A 567 28.68 -9.77 -13.15
CA LYS A 567 29.29 -10.68 -12.17
C LYS A 567 29.01 -10.31 -10.72
N SER A 568 29.06 -9.03 -10.39
CA SER A 568 28.74 -8.54 -9.04
C SER A 568 27.30 -8.87 -8.63
N TYR A 569 26.39 -8.99 -9.60
CA TYR A 569 24.99 -9.35 -9.40
C TYR A 569 24.64 -10.82 -9.72
N TYR A 570 25.62 -11.66 -10.07
CA TYR A 570 25.47 -13.09 -10.39
C TYR A 570 24.74 -13.43 -11.71
N TYR A 571 24.94 -12.63 -12.76
CA TYR A 571 24.31 -12.81 -14.09
C TYR A 571 25.28 -12.92 -15.27
#